data_AF-A0A956V8D6-F1
#
_entry.id   AF-A0A956V8D6-F1
#
_cell.length_a   1.000
_cell.length_b   1.000
_cell.length_c   1.000
_cell.angle_alpha   90.00
_cell.angle_beta   90.00
_cell.angle_gamma   90.00
#
_symmetry.space_group_name_H-M   'P 1'
#
loop_
_entity.id
_entity.type
_entity.pdbx_description
1 polymer ?
#
loop_
_entity_poly.entity_id
_entity_poly.type
_entity_poly.pdbx_seq_one_letter_code
_entity_poly.pdbx_strand_id
1 'polypeptide(L)'
;MYSVDQVFLRPRGGQLELLLVMENYAGARLRETLTYPTRNSIDAVRRAAKQLAYRGDIASVKNTRFRREERGELKDDGELKRLFISEFAYHSEDDAWD
;
A
#
# COMPACT_ATOMS: atom_id res chain seq x y z
N MET A 1 -15.95 4.02 3.62
CA MET A 1 -14.89 3.93 2.60
C MET A 1 -13.70 4.78 3.03
N TYR A 2 -12.51 4.22 2.86
CA TYR A 2 -11.22 4.82 3.24
C TYR A 2 -10.39 5.11 1.99
N SER A 3 -9.51 6.11 2.09
CA SER A 3 -8.41 6.31 1.15
C SER A 3 -7.09 6.04 1.85
N VAL A 4 -6.11 5.49 1.13
CA VAL A 4 -4.76 5.32 1.66
C VAL A 4 -4.03 6.67 1.58
N ASP A 5 -3.64 7.21 2.73
CA ASP A 5 -2.87 8.46 2.85
C ASP A 5 -1.37 8.17 2.78
N GLN A 6 -0.90 7.18 3.55
CA GLN A 6 0.53 6.85 3.64
C GLN A 6 0.77 5.36 3.68
N VAL A 7 1.88 4.95 3.07
CA VAL A 7 2.41 3.60 3.15
C VAL A 7 3.88 3.67 3.56
N PHE A 8 4.25 2.92 4.59
CA PHE A 8 5.63 2.77 5.02
C PHE A 8 6.07 1.32 4.80
N LEU A 9 7.04 1.12 3.91
CA LEU A 9 7.68 -0.16 3.67
C LEU A 9 8.92 -0.30 4.55
N ARG A 10 8.95 -1.34 5.39
CA ARG A 10 10.02 -1.58 6.36
C ARG A 10 10.56 -3.00 6.26
N PRO A 11 11.89 -3.21 6.19
CA PRO A 11 12.46 -4.53 6.38
C PRO A 11 12.39 -4.93 7.86
N ARG A 12 11.82 -6.10 8.15
CA ARG A 12 11.75 -6.63 9.52
C ARG A 12 12.14 -8.09 9.50
N GLY A 13 13.21 -8.50 10.20
CA GLY A 13 13.50 -9.93 10.42
C GLY A 13 13.57 -10.82 9.17
N GLY A 14 13.93 -10.26 8.01
CA GLY A 14 13.99 -10.99 6.73
C GLY A 14 12.72 -10.99 5.89
N GLN A 15 11.66 -10.33 6.35
CA GLN A 15 10.41 -10.05 5.64
C GLN A 15 10.22 -8.55 5.43
N LEU A 16 9.17 -8.18 4.69
CA LEU A 16 8.76 -6.79 4.47
C LEU A 16 7.41 -6.53 5.14
N GLU A 17 7.34 -5.42 5.86
CA GLU A 17 6.11 -4.90 6.46
C GLU A 17 5.69 -3.62 5.72
N LEU A 18 4.41 -3.53 5.37
CA LEU A 18 3.78 -2.33 4.87
C LEU A 18 2.82 -1.81 5.93
N LEU A 19 3.19 -0.74 6.61
CA LEU A 19 2.28 0.01 7.47
C LEU A 19 1.46 0.96 6.61
N LEU A 20 0.16 0.70 6.53
CA LEU A 20 -0.84 1.51 5.86
C LEU A 20 -1.44 2.51 6.86
N VAL A 21 -1.57 3.76 6.43
CA VAL A 21 -2.35 4.79 7.11
C VAL A 21 -3.49 5.17 6.18
N MET A 22 -4.71 4.94 6.64
CA MET A 22 -5.94 5.14 5.89
C MET A 22 -6.79 6.19 6.58
N GLU A 23 -7.53 6.97 5.79
CA GLU A 23 -8.41 8.02 6.27
C GLU A 23 -9.77 7.92 5.57
N ASN A 24 -10.86 8.05 6.32
CA ASN A 24 -12.21 8.11 5.73
C ASN A 24 -12.69 9.57 5.56
N TYR A 25 -13.86 9.74 4.94
CA TYR A 25 -14.45 11.07 4.69
C TYR A 25 -14.74 11.89 5.96
N ALA A 26 -14.86 11.24 7.12
CA ALA A 26 -15.06 11.90 8.41
C ALA A 26 -13.73 12.26 9.10
N GLY A 27 -12.59 12.02 8.46
CA GLY A 27 -11.25 12.26 9.00
C GLY A 27 -10.78 11.19 9.99
N ALA A 28 -11.51 10.09 10.16
CA ALA A 28 -11.10 9.02 11.05
C ALA A 28 -9.94 8.24 10.42
N ARG A 29 -8.87 8.03 11.21
CA ARG A 29 -7.66 7.33 10.78
C ARG A 29 -7.64 5.90 11.25
N LEU A 30 -7.30 5.00 10.33
CA LEU A 30 -7.03 3.60 10.59
C LEU A 30 -5.58 3.30 10.22
N ARG A 31 -4.90 2.50 11.04
CA ARG A 31 -3.56 1.99 10.75
C ARG A 31 -3.58 0.47 10.72
N GLU A 32 -2.91 -0.10 9.74
CA GLU A 32 -2.85 -1.54 9.54
C GLU A 32 -1.49 -1.93 9.00
N THR A 33 -0.94 -3.04 9.46
CA THR A 33 0.33 -3.57 8.96
C THR A 33 0.07 -4.83 8.15
N LEU A 34 0.46 -4.81 6.87
CA LEU A 34 0.52 -6.00 6.04
C LEU A 34 1.93 -6.56 6.07
N THR A 35 2.07 -7.87 6.27
CA THR A 35 3.37 -8.53 6.37
C THR A 35 3.52 -9.54 5.24
N TYR A 36 4.63 -9.44 4.50
CA TYR A 36 4.93 -10.33 3.39
C TYR A 36 6.26 -11.05 3.64
N PRO A 37 6.31 -12.39 3.60
CA PRO A 37 7.52 -13.18 3.83
C PRO A 37 8.46 -13.15 2.61
N THR A 38 8.86 -11.95 2.20
CA THR A 38 9.71 -11.67 1.05
C THR A 38 10.62 -10.50 1.37
N ARG A 39 11.79 -10.45 0.72
CA ARG A 39 12.67 -9.27 0.71
C ARG A 39 12.52 -8.45 -0.57
N ASN A 40 11.73 -8.92 -1.51
CA ASN A 40 11.50 -8.23 -2.77
C ASN A 40 10.40 -7.17 -2.57
N SER A 41 10.81 -5.90 -2.59
CA SER A 41 9.90 -4.76 -2.43
C SER A 41 8.84 -4.70 -3.52
N ILE A 42 9.18 -5.07 -4.76
CA ILE A 42 8.23 -5.05 -5.88
C ILE A 42 7.12 -6.08 -5.65
N ASP A 43 7.47 -7.31 -5.26
CA ASP A 43 6.50 -8.37 -4.97
C ASP A 43 5.59 -8.00 -3.79
N ALA A 44 6.16 -7.48 -2.69
CA ALA A 44 5.38 -7.04 -1.53
C ALA A 44 4.38 -5.92 -1.89
N VAL A 45 4.82 -4.93 -2.68
CA VAL A 45 3.96 -3.81 -3.12
C VAL A 45 2.83 -4.29 -4.02
N ARG A 46 3.11 -5.17 -4.99
CA ARG A 46 2.09 -5.77 -5.86
C ARG A 46 1.03 -6.51 -5.07
N ARG A 47 1.46 -7.37 -4.14
CA ARG A 47 0.55 -8.15 -3.29
C ARG A 47 -0.31 -7.24 -2.41
N ALA A 48 0.27 -6.18 -1.84
CA ALA A 48 -0.48 -5.20 -1.05
C ALA A 48 -1.50 -4.43 -1.88
N ALA A 49 -1.10 -3.94 -3.05
CA ALA A 49 -2.00 -3.23 -3.97
C ALA A 49 -3.19 -4.12 -4.37
N LYS A 50 -2.90 -5.36 -4.78
CA LYS A 50 -3.90 -6.37 -5.12
C LYS A 50 -4.85 -6.66 -3.95
N GLN A 51 -4.31 -6.91 -2.76
CA GLN A 51 -5.11 -7.18 -1.56
C GLN A 51 -6.05 -6.01 -1.21
N LEU A 52 -5.58 -4.77 -1.37
CA LEU A 52 -6.40 -3.59 -1.12
C LEU A 52 -7.45 -3.35 -2.21
N ALA A 53 -7.17 -3.69 -3.47
CA ALA A 53 -8.12 -3.57 -4.56
C ALA A 53 -9.37 -4.45 -4.35
N TYR A 54 -9.20 -5.67 -3.84
CA TYR A 54 -10.31 -6.56 -3.47
C TYR A 54 -10.98 -6.20 -2.12
N ARG A 55 -10.51 -5.15 -1.44
CA ARG A 55 -11.06 -4.72 -0.17
C ARG A 55 -12.14 -3.67 -0.42
N GLY A 56 -13.40 -4.08 -0.31
CA GLY A 56 -14.57 -3.22 -0.59
C GLY A 56 -14.70 -1.97 0.28
N ASP A 57 -13.87 -1.79 1.30
CA ASP A 57 -13.82 -0.58 2.13
C ASP A 57 -12.78 0.45 1.66
N ILE A 58 -11.93 0.14 0.67
CA ILE A 58 -10.91 1.03 0.12
C ILE A 58 -11.41 1.69 -1.17
N ALA A 59 -11.57 3.02 -1.14
CA ALA A 59 -12.03 3.81 -2.26
C ALA A 59 -10.90 4.24 -3.21
N SER A 60 -9.71 4.54 -2.67
CA SER A 60 -8.63 5.11 -3.48
C SER A 60 -7.26 4.99 -2.82
N VAL A 61 -6.23 4.90 -3.67
CA VAL A 61 -4.81 5.01 -3.31
C VAL A 61 -4.10 6.17 -4.01
N LYS A 62 -4.82 6.99 -4.80
CA LYS A 62 -4.23 7.95 -5.76
C LYS A 62 -3.27 8.97 -5.13
N ASN A 63 -3.60 9.43 -3.93
CA ASN A 63 -2.84 10.48 -3.24
C ASN A 63 -1.81 9.95 -2.23
N THR A 64 -1.60 8.63 -2.20
CA THR A 64 -0.70 7.97 -1.25
C THR A 64 0.71 8.56 -1.29
N ARG A 65 1.30 8.80 -0.13
CA ARG A 65 2.75 8.95 0.03
C ARG A 65 3.35 7.58 0.33
N PHE A 66 4.28 7.14 -0.52
CA PHE A 66 4.93 5.86 -0.35
C PHE A 66 6.34 6.11 0.18
N ARG A 67 6.65 5.58 1.36
CA ARG A 67 7.94 5.76 2.03
C ARG A 67 8.59 4.42 2.28
N ARG A 68 9.87 4.31 1.95
CA ARG A 68 10.68 3.12 2.20
C ARG A 68 11.71 3.42 3.27
N GLU A 69 11.87 2.49 4.20
CA GLU A 69 12.93 2.54 5.19
C GLU A 69 14.26 2.11 4.56
N GLU A 70 15.24 2.99 4.62
CA GLU A 70 16.62 2.76 4.22
C GLU A 70 17.55 3.16 5.36
N ARG A 71 18.31 2.20 5.91
CA ARG A 71 19.27 2.45 6.99
C ARG A 71 18.68 3.20 8.20
N GLY A 72 17.42 2.94 8.54
CA GLY A 72 16.71 3.55 9.66
C GLY A 72 16.02 4.89 9.34
N GLU A 73 16.12 5.37 8.10
CA GLU A 73 15.45 6.60 7.65
C GLU A 73 14.32 6.28 6.69
N LEU A 74 13.21 7.03 6.79
CA LEU A 74 12.08 6.92 5.86
C LEU A 74 12.26 7.92 4.72
N LYS A 75 12.33 7.41 3.49
CA LYS A 75 12.45 8.22 2.27
C LYS A 75 11.27 8.01 1.34
N ASP A 76 10.81 9.08 0.70
CA ASP A 76 9.77 8.98 -0.33
C ASP A 76 10.30 8.17 -1.51
N ASP A 77 9.50 7.19 -1.96
CA ASP A 77 9.84 6.28 -3.04
C ASP A 77 8.82 6.42 -4.18
N GLY A 78 9.17 7.24 -5.17
CA GLY A 78 8.29 7.58 -6.28
C GLY A 78 8.05 6.45 -7.29
N GLU A 79 8.94 5.45 -7.33
CA GLU A 79 8.80 4.28 -8.20
C GLU A 79 7.83 3.27 -7.57
N LEU A 80 8.02 2.94 -6.29
CA LEU A 80 7.10 2.06 -5.57
C LEU A 80 5.72 2.69 -5.42
N LYS A 81 5.62 4.02 -5.26
CA LYS A 81 4.34 4.74 -5.33
C LYS A 81 3.62 4.49 -6.65
N ARG A 82 4.31 4.66 -7.79
CA ARG A 82 3.71 4.49 -9.12
C ARG A 82 3.26 3.04 -9.32
N LEU A 83 4.09 2.07 -8.94
CA LEU A 83 3.75 0.66 -8.97
C LEU A 83 2.51 0.34 -8.12
N PHE A 84 2.47 0.81 -6.88
CA PHE A 84 1.35 0.58 -5.97
C PHE A 84 0.03 1.10 -6.54
N ILE A 85 0.04 2.32 -7.11
CA ILE A 85 -1.14 2.93 -7.71
C ILE A 85 -1.58 2.18 -8.97
N SER A 86 -0.64 1.81 -9.86
CA SER A 86 -0.98 1.11 -11.09
C SER A 86 -1.53 -0.29 -10.85
N GLU A 87 -0.96 -1.02 -9.89
CA GLU A 87 -1.39 -2.38 -9.54
C GLU A 87 -2.75 -2.37 -8.85
N PHE A 88 -3.02 -1.37 -8.00
CA PHE A 88 -4.35 -1.19 -7.41
C PHE A 88 -5.38 -0.93 -8.50
N ALA A 89 -5.13 0.03 -9.41
CA ALA A 89 -6.04 0.37 -10.48
C ALA A 89 -6.31 -0.83 -11.41
N TYR A 90 -5.25 -1.56 -11.80
CA TYR A 90 -5.36 -2.75 -12.62
C TYR A 90 -6.32 -3.79 -12.02
N HIS A 91 -6.21 -4.07 -10.72
CA HIS A 91 -7.07 -5.05 -10.06
C HIS A 91 -8.46 -4.52 -9.70
N SER A 92 -8.62 -3.22 -9.46
CA SER A 92 -9.95 -2.62 -9.23
C SER A 92 -10.79 -2.54 -10.51
N GLU A 93 -10.16 -2.46 -11.68
CA GLU A 93 -10.85 -2.50 -12.98
C GLU A 93 -11.20 -3.93 -13.41
N ASP A 94 -10.37 -4.92 -13.04
CA ASP A 94 -10.61 -6.35 -13.31
C ASP A 94 -11.87 -6.87 -12.59
N ASP A 95 -12.11 -6.42 -11.35
CA ASP A 95 -13.29 -6.78 -10.52
C ASP A 95 -14.60 -6.13 -11.01
N ALA A 96 -14.55 -5.19 -11.96
CA ALA A 96 -15.73 -4.50 -12.48
C ALA A 96 -16.45 -5.27 -13.61
N TRP A 97 -15.88 -6.39 -14.08
CA TRP A 97 -16.38 -7.16 -15.23
C TRP A 97 -16.83 -8.59 -14.89
N ASP A 98 -16.74 -9.01 -13.63
CA ASP A 98 -17.30 -10.28 -13.10
C ASP A 98 -18.67 -10.06 -12.42
#